data_AF-A0A960C3D6-F1
#
_entry.id   AF-A0A960C3D6-F1
#
_cell.length_a   1.000
_cell.length_b   1.000
_cell.length_c   1.000
_cell.angle_alpha   90.00
_cell.angle_beta   90.00
_cell.angle_gamma   90.00
#
_symmetry.space_group_name_H-M   'P 1'
#
loop_
_entity.id
_entity.type
_entity.pdbx_description
1 polymer ?
#
loop_
_entity_poly.entity_id
_entity_poly.type
_entity_poly.pdbx_seq_one_letter_code
_entity_poly.pdbx_strand_id
1 'polypeptide(L)'
;MGDSPCVVGYQRVAAAVAVLGEWATGPSGGRLAEVLAGDEVVLARMRAAVAEMRTAPLPAGLAELVDLAELAEVDPDDGTGPDLLDAARRWYRHARTVAPGLQRSCATDIARGLLRLWDSRRLPPASGVLARRMHLRRSRITLASLVRTRSAALRCELRDDIARLTLRRAPDFAEHVSRRVAAVTGELAEAVEWEIPGTGGVRPVGVDPPPHCGAEGWLGALFGAAFGLGLAVTLGRVLAGIAPGWTTAAVAVSGATGLALACWVTATRRLLARRAALDRWVAEVVTGLRAQLDEHIAMRALTAEVRLSAPAVRDLPGFDDEPPDRSGIGTASGRHQGDF
;
A
#
# COMPACT_ATOMS: atom_id res chain seq x y z
N MET A 1 -38.59 -40.47 19.49
CA MET A 1 -38.34 -40.21 18.07
C MET A 1 -36.95 -39.60 18.00
N GLY A 2 -35.94 -40.41 17.72
CA GLY A 2 -34.55 -39.93 17.69
C GLY A 2 -34.32 -39.10 16.44
N ASP A 3 -33.66 -37.95 16.57
CA ASP A 3 -33.29 -37.14 15.42
C ASP A 3 -32.42 -37.98 14.47
N SER A 4 -32.75 -37.93 13.18
CA SER A 4 -31.99 -38.63 12.14
C SER A 4 -30.51 -38.18 12.19
N PRO A 5 -29.52 -39.07 11.97
CA PRO A 5 -28.11 -38.71 12.05
C PRO A 5 -27.71 -37.54 11.12
N CYS A 6 -28.44 -37.32 10.02
CA CYS A 6 -28.25 -36.19 9.11
C CYS A 6 -28.64 -34.84 9.75
N VAL A 7 -29.76 -34.83 10.50
CA VAL A 7 -30.26 -33.66 11.24
C VAL A 7 -29.21 -33.20 12.24
N VAL A 8 -28.66 -34.15 12.98
CA VAL A 8 -27.62 -33.91 14.01
C VAL A 8 -26.34 -33.39 13.36
N GLY A 9 -25.98 -33.89 12.18
CA GLY A 9 -24.83 -33.44 11.41
C GLY A 9 -24.96 -31.98 10.97
N TYR A 10 -26.06 -31.61 10.32
CA TYR A 10 -26.29 -30.24 9.88
C TYR A 10 -26.39 -29.25 11.05
N GLN A 11 -27.11 -29.61 12.12
CA GLN A 11 -27.24 -28.74 13.29
C GLN A 11 -25.89 -28.46 13.97
N ARG A 12 -24.98 -29.45 14.05
CA ARG A 12 -23.62 -29.24 14.57
C ARG A 12 -22.81 -28.29 13.71
N VAL A 13 -22.86 -28.44 12.39
CA VAL A 13 -22.17 -27.54 11.45
C VAL A 13 -22.74 -26.13 11.53
N ALA A 14 -24.07 -25.98 11.56
CA ALA A 14 -24.73 -24.69 11.67
C ALA A 14 -24.42 -23.99 13.01
N ALA A 15 -24.42 -24.72 14.12
CA ALA A 15 -24.07 -24.20 15.43
C ALA A 15 -22.60 -23.77 15.52
N ALA A 16 -21.68 -24.59 14.99
CA ALA A 16 -20.25 -24.24 14.95
C ALA A 16 -20.00 -22.97 14.13
N VAL A 17 -20.64 -22.83 12.97
CA VAL A 17 -20.51 -21.63 12.14
C VAL A 17 -21.16 -20.41 12.78
N ALA A 18 -22.27 -20.57 13.51
CA ALA A 18 -22.89 -19.46 14.25
C ALA A 18 -21.95 -18.92 15.35
N VAL A 19 -21.35 -19.81 16.15
CA VAL A 19 -20.38 -19.43 17.19
C VAL A 19 -19.16 -18.73 16.60
N LEU A 20 -18.61 -19.26 15.51
CA LEU A 20 -17.49 -18.62 14.81
C LEU A 20 -17.90 -17.28 14.18
N GLY A 21 -19.14 -17.15 13.73
CA GLY A 21 -19.71 -15.92 13.18
C GLY A 21 -19.82 -14.81 14.23
N GLU A 22 -20.22 -15.14 15.46
CA GLU A 22 -20.23 -14.17 16.56
C GLU A 22 -18.83 -13.62 16.83
N TRP A 23 -17.82 -14.49 16.85
CA TRP A 23 -16.42 -14.08 17.02
C TRP A 23 -15.90 -13.26 15.84
N ALA A 24 -16.40 -13.51 14.63
CA ALA A 24 -16.05 -12.79 13.43
C ALA A 24 -16.57 -11.34 13.40
N THR A 25 -17.52 -10.96 14.26
CA THR A 25 -18.02 -9.57 14.38
C THR A 25 -17.18 -8.68 15.30
N GLY A 26 -16.20 -9.25 16.00
CA GLY A 26 -15.31 -8.51 16.90
C GLY A 26 -14.25 -7.64 16.18
N PRO A 27 -13.51 -6.79 16.92
CA PRO A 27 -12.54 -5.84 16.37
C PRO A 27 -11.36 -6.46 15.59
N SER A 28 -11.21 -7.78 15.61
CA SER A 28 -10.20 -8.54 14.86
C SER A 28 -10.80 -9.63 13.94
N GLY A 29 -12.13 -9.65 13.80
CA GLY A 29 -12.86 -10.75 13.18
C GLY A 29 -12.87 -10.77 11.65
N GLY A 30 -12.27 -9.78 10.98
CA GLY A 30 -12.28 -9.66 9.52
C GLY A 30 -11.74 -10.89 8.78
N ARG A 31 -10.63 -11.48 9.25
CA ARG A 31 -10.07 -12.71 8.67
C ARG A 31 -10.96 -13.93 8.91
N LEU A 32 -11.62 -14.01 10.06
CA LEU A 32 -12.53 -15.11 10.37
C LEU A 32 -13.83 -14.98 9.54
N ALA A 33 -14.34 -13.76 9.35
CA ALA A 33 -15.46 -13.48 8.47
C ALA A 33 -15.14 -13.86 7.01
N GLU A 34 -13.91 -13.59 6.56
CA GLU A 34 -13.44 -13.96 5.23
C GLU A 34 -13.37 -15.49 5.05
N VAL A 35 -12.84 -16.22 6.05
CA VAL A 35 -12.82 -17.70 6.04
C VAL A 35 -14.24 -18.28 6.05
N LEU A 36 -15.14 -17.73 6.86
CA LEU A 36 -16.54 -18.17 6.93
C LEU A 36 -17.35 -17.85 5.66
N ALA A 37 -16.95 -16.80 4.94
CA ALA A 37 -17.53 -16.42 3.64
C ALA A 37 -16.86 -17.13 2.45
N GLY A 38 -15.80 -17.91 2.72
CA GLY A 38 -15.05 -18.67 1.73
C GLY A 38 -15.87 -19.81 1.13
N ASP A 39 -15.55 -20.15 -0.12
CA ASP A 39 -16.34 -21.08 -0.92
C ASP A 39 -16.42 -22.48 -0.26
N GLU A 40 -15.33 -22.95 0.34
CA GLU A 40 -15.29 -24.23 1.06
C GLU A 40 -16.32 -24.35 2.19
N VAL A 41 -16.51 -23.29 2.97
CA VAL A 41 -17.45 -23.29 4.10
C VAL A 41 -18.89 -23.22 3.59
N VAL A 42 -19.14 -22.46 2.52
CA VAL A 42 -20.45 -22.36 1.89
C VAL A 42 -20.85 -23.69 1.24
N LEU A 43 -19.92 -24.36 0.55
CA LEU A 43 -20.13 -25.66 -0.07
C LEU A 43 -20.30 -26.77 0.97
N ALA A 44 -19.50 -26.79 2.04
CA ALA A 44 -19.67 -27.74 3.14
C ALA A 44 -21.06 -27.62 3.82
N ARG A 45 -21.57 -26.39 4.00
CA ARG A 45 -22.93 -26.15 4.51
C ARG A 45 -24.00 -26.61 3.52
N MET A 46 -23.80 -26.36 2.23
CA MET A 46 -24.69 -26.86 1.19
C MET A 46 -24.76 -28.40 1.23
N ARG A 47 -23.64 -29.12 1.29
CA ARG A 47 -23.59 -30.59 1.38
C ARG A 47 -24.39 -31.13 2.56
N ALA A 48 -24.16 -30.55 3.74
CA ALA A 48 -24.89 -30.94 4.95
C ALA A 48 -26.41 -30.66 4.81
N ALA A 49 -26.78 -29.56 4.16
CA ALA A 49 -28.18 -29.23 3.89
C ALA A 49 -28.82 -30.16 2.85
N VAL A 50 -28.09 -30.53 1.80
CA VAL A 50 -28.52 -31.49 0.77
C VAL A 50 -28.79 -32.86 1.41
N ALA A 51 -27.84 -33.37 2.21
CA ALA A 51 -28.00 -34.65 2.92
C ALA A 51 -29.24 -34.68 3.82
N GLU A 52 -29.52 -33.56 4.50
CA GLU A 52 -30.72 -33.41 5.32
C GLU A 52 -32.00 -33.41 4.47
N MET A 53 -32.02 -32.61 3.40
CA MET A 53 -33.19 -32.42 2.54
C MET A 53 -33.56 -33.69 1.76
N ARG A 54 -32.62 -34.60 1.49
CA ARG A 54 -32.91 -35.93 0.89
C ARG A 54 -33.82 -36.79 1.76
N THR A 55 -33.78 -36.61 3.08
CA THR A 55 -34.59 -37.40 4.02
C THR A 55 -35.93 -36.74 4.36
N ALA A 56 -36.14 -35.50 3.92
CA ALA A 56 -37.34 -34.72 4.19
C ALA A 56 -38.42 -34.92 3.10
N PRO A 57 -39.72 -34.86 3.45
CA PRO A 57 -40.79 -34.86 2.46
C PRO A 57 -40.76 -33.56 1.64
N LEU A 58 -40.27 -33.65 0.41
CA LEU A 58 -40.16 -32.55 -0.55
C LEU A 58 -41.19 -32.69 -1.69
N PRO A 59 -41.66 -31.58 -2.27
CA PRO A 59 -42.39 -31.62 -3.53
C PRO A 59 -41.47 -32.15 -4.65
N ALA A 60 -42.02 -32.95 -5.57
CA ALA A 60 -41.26 -33.67 -6.60
C ALA A 60 -40.26 -32.79 -7.37
N GLY A 61 -40.66 -31.57 -7.77
CA GLY A 61 -39.77 -30.64 -8.49
C GLY A 61 -38.64 -30.01 -7.67
N LEU A 62 -38.59 -30.19 -6.35
CA LEU A 62 -37.43 -29.85 -5.53
C LEU A 62 -36.54 -31.06 -5.26
N ALA A 63 -37.09 -32.27 -5.22
CA ALA A 63 -36.31 -33.50 -5.07
C ALA A 63 -35.29 -33.65 -6.21
N GLU A 64 -35.71 -33.39 -7.45
CA GLU A 64 -34.83 -33.37 -8.64
C GLU A 64 -33.70 -32.33 -8.54
N LEU A 65 -33.93 -31.21 -7.83
CA LEU A 65 -32.91 -30.18 -7.62
C LEU A 65 -31.91 -30.52 -6.51
N VAL A 66 -32.25 -31.46 -5.63
CA VAL A 66 -31.32 -31.99 -4.62
C VAL A 66 -30.26 -32.84 -5.33
N ASP A 67 -30.68 -33.69 -6.26
CA ASP A 67 -29.77 -34.53 -7.06
C ASP A 67 -28.87 -33.67 -7.97
N LEU A 68 -29.41 -32.60 -8.55
CA LEU A 68 -28.62 -31.64 -9.35
C LEU A 68 -27.57 -30.89 -8.52
N ALA A 69 -27.85 -30.58 -7.25
CA ALA A 69 -26.88 -29.91 -6.37
C ALA A 69 -25.69 -30.82 -6.00
N GLU A 70 -25.92 -32.13 -5.94
CA GLU A 70 -24.88 -33.14 -5.67
C GLU A 70 -24.03 -33.40 -6.92
N LEU A 71 -24.67 -33.59 -8.08
CA LEU A 71 -23.98 -33.74 -9.36
C LEU A 71 -23.11 -32.53 -9.70
N ALA A 72 -23.58 -31.32 -9.36
CA ALA A 72 -22.85 -30.09 -9.62
C ALA A 72 -21.57 -29.91 -8.79
N GLU A 73 -21.39 -30.66 -7.70
CA GLU A 73 -20.12 -30.71 -6.99
C GLU A 73 -19.17 -31.78 -7.54
N VAL A 74 -19.72 -32.85 -8.11
CA VAL A 74 -18.94 -34.00 -8.59
C VAL A 74 -18.30 -33.71 -9.94
N ASP A 75 -19.01 -33.05 -10.84
CA ASP A 75 -18.49 -32.67 -12.16
C ASP A 75 -18.60 -31.15 -12.39
N PRO A 76 -17.49 -30.40 -12.24
CA PRO A 76 -17.49 -28.96 -12.41
C PRO A 76 -17.61 -28.50 -13.88
N ASP A 77 -17.41 -29.37 -14.87
CA ASP A 77 -17.27 -29.01 -16.30
C ASP A 77 -18.50 -29.36 -17.17
N ASP A 78 -19.55 -29.94 -16.58
CA ASP A 78 -20.72 -30.52 -17.26
C ASP A 78 -21.71 -29.49 -17.87
N GLY A 79 -21.30 -28.24 -18.14
CA GLY A 79 -22.13 -27.24 -18.84
C GLY A 79 -23.42 -26.80 -18.12
N THR A 80 -23.70 -27.30 -16.91
CA THR A 80 -24.95 -27.14 -16.13
C THR A 80 -25.17 -25.72 -15.55
N GLY A 81 -24.34 -24.74 -15.92
CA GLY A 81 -24.36 -23.38 -15.37
C GLY A 81 -25.75 -22.72 -15.36
N PRO A 82 -26.46 -22.63 -16.50
CA PRO A 82 -27.80 -22.03 -16.55
C PRO A 82 -28.80 -22.70 -15.58
N ASP A 83 -28.72 -24.03 -15.44
CA ASP A 83 -29.61 -24.82 -14.60
C ASP A 83 -29.35 -24.60 -13.11
N LEU A 84 -28.11 -24.31 -12.71
CA LEU A 84 -27.75 -23.99 -11.32
C LEU A 84 -28.37 -22.68 -10.83
N LEU A 85 -28.38 -21.65 -11.68
CA LEU A 85 -28.99 -20.37 -11.32
C LEU A 85 -30.50 -20.52 -11.12
N ASP A 86 -31.16 -21.24 -12.01
CA ASP A 86 -32.59 -21.48 -11.91
C ASP A 86 -32.94 -22.41 -10.74
N ALA A 87 -32.10 -23.41 -10.46
CA ALA A 87 -32.20 -24.23 -9.25
C ALA A 87 -32.06 -23.36 -7.98
N ALA A 88 -31.07 -22.48 -7.90
CA ALA A 88 -30.89 -21.58 -6.78
C ALA A 88 -32.09 -20.64 -6.55
N ARG A 89 -32.67 -20.09 -7.64
CA ARG A 89 -33.88 -19.26 -7.58
C ARG A 89 -35.09 -20.03 -7.07
N ARG A 90 -35.25 -21.31 -7.46
CA ARG A 90 -36.32 -22.19 -6.98
C ARG A 90 -36.15 -22.49 -5.48
N TRP A 91 -34.94 -22.82 -5.03
CA TRP A 91 -34.62 -23.00 -3.61
C TRP A 91 -34.84 -21.75 -2.77
N TYR A 92 -34.43 -20.59 -3.27
CA TYR A 92 -34.66 -19.31 -2.59
C TYR A 92 -36.15 -18.97 -2.46
N ARG A 93 -36.95 -19.19 -3.52
CA ARG A 93 -38.41 -19.04 -3.47
C ARG A 93 -39.04 -19.99 -2.44
N HIS A 94 -38.60 -21.25 -2.41
CA HIS A 94 -39.08 -22.23 -1.45
C HIS A 94 -38.76 -21.83 0.00
N ALA A 95 -37.53 -21.41 0.28
CA ALA A 95 -37.12 -20.95 1.62
C ALA A 95 -38.02 -19.81 2.14
N ARG A 96 -38.48 -18.92 1.25
CA ARG A 96 -39.40 -17.82 1.61
C ARG A 96 -40.82 -18.27 1.90
N THR A 97 -41.26 -19.40 1.33
CA THR A 97 -42.62 -19.93 1.53
C THR A 97 -42.75 -20.87 2.71
N VAL A 98 -41.67 -21.56 3.09
CA VAL A 98 -41.65 -22.50 4.23
C VAL A 98 -41.59 -21.74 5.55
N ALA A 99 -42.22 -22.26 6.61
CA ALA A 99 -42.18 -21.70 7.96
C ALA A 99 -40.74 -21.58 8.51
N PRO A 100 -40.49 -20.70 9.51
CA PRO A 100 -39.16 -20.57 10.12
C PRO A 100 -38.75 -21.89 10.77
N GLY A 101 -37.53 -22.35 10.48
CA GLY A 101 -37.03 -23.60 11.04
C GLY A 101 -35.89 -24.19 10.21
N LEU A 102 -35.54 -25.43 10.54
CA LEU A 102 -34.42 -26.18 9.94
C LEU A 102 -34.51 -26.22 8.40
N GLN A 103 -35.68 -26.57 7.86
CA GLN A 103 -35.92 -26.70 6.42
C GLN A 103 -35.70 -25.38 5.65
N ARG A 104 -36.04 -24.24 6.25
CA ARG A 104 -35.77 -22.91 5.67
C ARG A 104 -34.27 -22.62 5.63
N SER A 105 -33.55 -22.94 6.71
CA SER A 105 -32.10 -22.75 6.78
C SER A 105 -31.38 -23.64 5.75
N CYS A 106 -31.77 -24.92 5.65
CA CYS A 106 -31.22 -25.84 4.65
C CYS A 106 -31.49 -25.34 3.22
N ALA A 107 -32.73 -24.96 2.90
CA ALA A 107 -33.06 -24.41 1.59
C ALA A 107 -32.28 -23.13 1.24
N THR A 108 -31.98 -22.30 2.24
CA THR A 108 -31.18 -21.07 2.05
C THR A 108 -29.71 -21.39 1.80
N ASP A 109 -29.15 -22.36 2.52
CA ASP A 109 -27.76 -22.79 2.34
C ASP A 109 -27.55 -23.54 1.01
N ILE A 110 -28.54 -24.31 0.56
CA ILE A 110 -28.57 -24.90 -0.78
C ILE A 110 -28.60 -23.82 -1.86
N ALA A 111 -29.48 -22.81 -1.72
CA ALA A 111 -29.52 -21.69 -2.67
C ALA A 111 -28.20 -20.92 -2.73
N ARG A 112 -27.53 -20.70 -1.58
CA ARG A 112 -26.22 -20.04 -1.53
C ARG A 112 -25.12 -20.86 -2.18
N GLY A 113 -25.05 -22.16 -1.91
CA GLY A 113 -24.04 -23.03 -2.53
C GLY A 113 -24.21 -23.13 -4.04
N LEU A 114 -25.44 -23.29 -4.53
CA LEU A 114 -25.75 -23.29 -5.97
C LEU A 114 -25.38 -21.97 -6.66
N LEU A 115 -25.59 -20.82 -6.01
CA LEU A 115 -25.13 -19.53 -6.54
C LEU A 115 -23.60 -19.41 -6.58
N ARG A 116 -22.88 -19.99 -5.61
CA ARG A 116 -21.41 -20.01 -5.60
C ARG A 116 -20.86 -20.90 -6.70
N LEU A 117 -21.43 -22.08 -6.89
CA LEU A 117 -21.08 -22.97 -8.01
C LEU A 117 -21.40 -22.32 -9.34
N TRP A 118 -22.54 -21.64 -9.46
CA TRP A 118 -22.89 -20.88 -10.66
C TRP A 118 -21.88 -19.76 -10.95
N ASP A 119 -21.52 -18.97 -9.94
CA ASP A 119 -20.56 -17.87 -10.08
C ASP A 119 -19.16 -18.39 -10.45
N SER A 120 -18.75 -19.51 -9.84
CA SER A 120 -17.48 -20.21 -10.13
C SER A 120 -17.44 -20.78 -11.55
N ARG A 121 -18.58 -21.24 -12.09
CA ARG A 121 -18.70 -21.73 -13.47
C ARG A 121 -18.90 -20.62 -14.50
N ARG A 122 -19.46 -19.49 -14.10
CA ARG A 122 -19.70 -18.32 -14.97
C ARG A 122 -18.47 -17.45 -15.13
N LEU A 123 -17.63 -17.35 -14.10
CA LEU A 123 -16.41 -16.55 -14.16
C LEU A 123 -15.20 -17.46 -14.47
N PRO A 124 -14.45 -17.23 -15.56
CA PRO A 124 -13.19 -17.93 -15.79
C PRO A 124 -12.18 -17.63 -14.65
N PRO A 125 -11.08 -18.42 -14.51
CA PRO A 125 -10.00 -18.21 -13.53
C PRO A 125 -9.40 -16.79 -13.49
N ALA A 126 -9.71 -15.94 -14.48
CA ALA A 126 -9.44 -14.52 -14.51
C ALA A 126 -10.08 -13.69 -13.36
N SER A 127 -11.11 -14.17 -12.67
CA SER A 127 -11.75 -13.46 -11.55
C SER A 127 -10.85 -13.32 -10.32
N GLY A 128 -10.08 -14.38 -10.00
CA GLY A 128 -9.03 -14.34 -8.98
C GLY A 128 -7.90 -13.38 -9.35
N VAL A 129 -7.54 -13.31 -10.64
CA VAL A 129 -6.56 -12.35 -11.16
C VAL A 129 -7.06 -10.91 -11.01
N LEU A 130 -8.33 -10.64 -11.30
CA LEU A 130 -8.94 -9.31 -11.13
C LEU A 130 -9.06 -8.90 -9.66
N ALA A 131 -9.51 -9.80 -8.78
CA ALA A 131 -9.58 -9.56 -7.35
C ALA A 131 -8.18 -9.27 -6.77
N ARG A 132 -7.15 -10.04 -7.21
CA ARG A 132 -5.76 -9.85 -6.79
C ARG A 132 -5.13 -8.59 -7.35
N ARG A 133 -5.45 -8.21 -8.59
CA ARG A 133 -5.10 -6.90 -9.16
C ARG A 133 -5.76 -5.76 -8.39
N MET A 134 -7.04 -5.89 -8.02
CA MET A 134 -7.74 -4.88 -7.24
C MET A 134 -7.16 -4.73 -5.83
N HIS A 135 -6.81 -5.86 -5.18
CA HIS A 135 -6.10 -5.85 -3.91
C HIS A 135 -4.74 -5.16 -4.03
N LEU A 136 -3.95 -5.47 -5.07
CA LEU A 136 -2.66 -4.82 -5.33
C LEU A 136 -2.79 -3.32 -5.63
N ARG A 137 -3.84 -2.91 -6.35
CA ARG A 137 -4.13 -1.49 -6.56
C ARG A 137 -4.50 -0.80 -5.26
N ARG A 138 -5.29 -1.45 -4.41
CA ARG A 138 -5.67 -0.93 -3.09
C ARG A 138 -4.46 -0.79 -2.18
N SER A 139 -3.61 -1.81 -2.07
CA SER A 139 -2.40 -1.75 -1.24
C SER A 139 -1.43 -0.67 -1.74
N ARG A 140 -1.26 -0.52 -3.06
CA ARG A 140 -0.46 0.56 -3.65
C ARG A 140 -0.99 1.95 -3.27
N ILE A 141 -2.29 2.17 -3.33
CA ILE A 141 -2.90 3.46 -2.95
C ILE A 141 -2.69 3.73 -1.46
N THR A 142 -2.89 2.72 -0.61
CA THR A 142 -2.69 2.83 0.84
C THR A 142 -1.24 3.14 1.18
N LEU A 143 -0.28 2.43 0.61
CA LEU A 143 1.16 2.66 0.82
C LEU A 143 1.59 4.05 0.32
N ALA A 144 1.15 4.45 -0.87
CA ALA A 144 1.42 5.79 -1.38
C ALA A 144 0.85 6.88 -0.45
N SER A 145 -0.32 6.65 0.14
CA SER A 145 -0.90 7.58 1.12
C SER A 145 -0.08 7.62 2.42
N LEU A 146 0.40 6.48 2.90
CA LEU A 146 1.24 6.38 4.09
C LEU A 146 2.57 7.15 3.91
N VAL A 147 3.25 6.94 2.77
CA VAL A 147 4.48 7.66 2.42
C VAL A 147 4.24 9.17 2.38
N ARG A 148 3.13 9.62 1.80
CA ARG A 148 2.75 11.04 1.76
C ARG A 148 2.56 11.63 3.16
N THR A 149 1.82 10.94 4.01
CA THR A 149 1.55 11.40 5.38
C THR A 149 2.83 11.42 6.21
N ARG A 150 3.66 10.38 6.12
CA ARG A 150 4.91 10.30 6.89
C ARG A 150 5.97 11.30 6.42
N SER A 151 6.08 11.54 5.11
CA SER A 151 6.98 12.57 4.56
C SER A 151 6.52 13.99 4.92
N ALA A 152 5.22 14.26 4.94
CA ALA A 152 4.68 15.53 5.42
C ALA A 152 4.97 15.73 6.92
N ALA A 153 4.81 14.68 7.74
CA ALA A 153 5.15 14.72 9.16
C ALA A 153 6.65 14.98 9.38
N LEU A 154 7.52 14.29 8.65
CA LEU A 154 8.97 14.50 8.69
C LEU A 154 9.35 15.93 8.31
N ARG A 155 8.71 16.50 7.28
CA ARG A 155 8.93 17.90 6.88
C ARG A 155 8.55 18.88 8.00
N CYS A 156 7.43 18.65 8.68
CA CYS A 156 7.01 19.48 9.80
C CYS A 156 7.98 19.37 10.99
N GLU A 157 8.42 18.15 11.33
CA GLU A 157 9.43 17.89 12.38
C GLU A 157 10.73 18.66 12.08
N LEU A 158 11.29 18.50 10.88
CA LEU A 158 12.53 19.18 10.49
C LEU A 158 12.38 20.71 10.41
N ARG A 159 11.20 21.23 10.06
CA ARG A 159 10.93 22.67 10.07
C ARG A 159 10.86 23.25 11.47
N ASP A 160 10.28 22.53 12.41
CA ASP A 160 10.28 22.91 13.82
C ASP A 160 11.72 22.93 14.37
N ASP A 161 12.53 21.94 13.99
CA ASP A 161 13.95 21.90 14.35
C ASP A 161 14.72 23.10 13.77
N ILE A 162 14.47 23.49 12.51
CA ILE A 162 15.06 24.68 11.89
C ILE A 162 14.68 25.96 12.66
N ALA A 163 13.44 26.07 13.13
CA ALA A 163 12.98 27.21 13.92
C ALA A 163 13.72 27.32 15.26
N ARG A 164 14.10 26.18 15.85
CA ARG A 164 14.87 26.07 17.11
C ARG A 164 16.39 26.15 16.92
N LEU A 165 16.90 26.13 15.69
CA LEU A 165 18.35 26.17 15.42
C LEU A 165 18.98 27.48 15.91
N THR A 166 20.14 27.32 16.58
CA THR A 166 21.08 28.39 16.92
C THR A 166 22.30 28.33 16.00
N LEU A 167 22.99 29.47 15.78
CA LEU A 167 24.17 29.57 14.90
C LEU A 167 25.25 28.52 15.20
N ARG A 168 25.40 28.13 16.47
CA ARG A 168 26.40 27.16 16.94
C ARG A 168 26.06 25.71 16.60
N ARG A 169 24.77 25.37 16.50
CA ARG A 169 24.27 24.00 16.28
C ARG A 169 23.97 23.69 14.81
N ALA A 170 24.14 24.68 13.95
CA ALA A 170 23.90 24.57 12.52
C ALA A 170 24.82 23.60 11.73
N PRO A 171 26.10 23.31 12.11
CA PRO A 171 26.89 22.32 11.39
C PRO A 171 26.40 20.88 11.63
N ASP A 172 25.94 20.56 12.85
CA ASP A 172 25.48 19.21 13.23
C ASP A 172 24.11 18.84 12.63
N PHE A 173 23.40 19.83 12.10
CA PHE A 173 22.04 19.66 11.58
C PHE A 173 21.99 18.73 10.35
N ALA A 174 22.99 18.78 9.47
CA ALA A 174 23.03 17.94 8.27
C ALA A 174 23.09 16.44 8.61
N GLU A 175 23.91 16.10 9.61
CA GLU A 175 24.01 14.73 10.13
C GLU A 175 22.73 14.29 10.83
N HIS A 176 22.09 15.20 11.57
CA HIS A 176 20.79 14.96 12.20
C HIS A 176 19.70 14.65 11.15
N VAL A 177 19.58 15.47 10.11
CA VAL A 177 18.63 15.23 9.01
C VAL A 177 18.92 13.90 8.31
N SER A 178 20.19 13.60 8.03
CA SER A 178 20.58 12.36 7.37
C SER A 178 20.19 11.12 8.20
N ARG A 179 20.45 11.14 9.51
CA ARG A 179 20.03 10.06 10.42
C ARG A 179 18.50 9.93 10.48
N ARG A 180 17.78 11.05 10.56
CA ARG A 180 16.32 11.02 10.67
C ARG A 180 15.67 10.53 9.37
N VAL A 181 16.14 10.99 8.22
CA VAL A 181 15.72 10.51 6.90
C VAL A 181 15.99 9.01 6.76
N ALA A 182 17.18 8.54 7.16
CA ALA A 182 17.50 7.11 7.12
C ALA A 182 16.55 6.28 8.01
N ALA A 183 16.24 6.74 9.22
CA ALA A 183 15.28 6.08 10.10
C ALA A 183 13.88 5.98 9.48
N VAL A 184 13.36 7.09 8.93
CA VAL A 184 12.04 7.11 8.28
C VAL A 184 12.01 6.25 7.02
N THR A 185 13.11 6.22 6.26
CA THR A 185 13.26 5.34 5.09
C THR A 185 13.19 3.88 5.52
N GLY A 186 13.84 3.51 6.62
CA GLY A 186 13.78 2.17 7.20
C GLY A 186 12.37 1.78 7.65
N GLU A 187 11.70 2.63 8.44
CA GLU A 187 10.30 2.44 8.88
C GLU A 187 9.36 2.20 7.68
N LEU A 188 9.50 3.01 6.62
CA LEU A 188 8.64 2.90 5.43
C LEU A 188 9.01 1.70 4.54
N ALA A 189 10.30 1.36 4.44
CA ALA A 189 10.74 0.17 3.70
C ALA A 189 10.21 -1.12 4.34
N GLU A 190 10.23 -1.21 5.68
CA GLU A 190 9.66 -2.33 6.43
C GLU A 190 8.15 -2.44 6.21
N ALA A 191 7.42 -1.32 6.26
CA ALA A 191 5.99 -1.30 5.96
C ALA A 191 5.66 -1.73 4.53
N VAL A 192 6.49 -1.35 3.55
CA VAL A 192 6.33 -1.78 2.15
C VAL A 192 6.61 -3.28 1.99
N GLU A 193 7.65 -3.80 2.64
CA GLU A 193 7.99 -5.23 2.59
C GLU A 193 6.90 -6.09 3.24
N TRP A 194 6.31 -5.62 4.34
CA TRP A 194 5.19 -6.32 5.00
C TRP A 194 3.95 -6.44 4.10
N GLU A 195 3.62 -5.40 3.34
CA GLU A 195 2.42 -5.35 2.52
C GLU A 195 2.62 -5.98 1.12
N ILE A 196 3.83 -5.86 0.53
CA ILE A 196 4.17 -6.41 -0.78
C ILE A 196 5.54 -7.13 -0.71
N PRO A 197 5.56 -8.41 -0.28
CA PRO A 197 6.78 -9.18 -0.15
C PRO A 197 7.53 -9.35 -1.48
N GLY A 198 8.85 -9.21 -1.47
CA GLY A 198 9.64 -9.33 -2.70
C GLY A 198 11.15 -9.16 -2.51
N THR A 199 11.89 -9.31 -3.61
CA THR A 199 13.35 -9.28 -3.61
C THR A 199 13.88 -7.91 -4.04
N GLY A 200 14.57 -7.20 -3.14
CA GLY A 200 15.34 -5.98 -3.43
C GLY A 200 15.04 -4.81 -2.49
N GLY A 201 16.03 -4.34 -1.71
CA GLY A 201 15.83 -3.25 -0.74
C GLY A 201 15.67 -1.85 -1.36
N VAL A 202 15.21 -0.89 -0.56
CA VAL A 202 15.25 0.53 -0.93
C VAL A 202 16.73 0.96 -1.01
N ARG A 203 17.16 1.53 -2.15
CA ARG A 203 18.52 2.09 -2.27
C ARG A 203 18.64 3.27 -1.30
N PRO A 204 19.72 3.39 -0.50
CA PRO A 204 19.86 4.52 0.41
C PRO A 204 19.78 5.84 -0.36
N VAL A 205 19.00 6.77 0.19
CA VAL A 205 18.90 8.15 -0.32
C VAL A 205 20.29 8.77 -0.23
N GLY A 206 20.86 9.17 -1.37
CA GLY A 206 22.02 10.04 -1.39
C GLY A 206 21.57 11.42 -0.92
N VAL A 207 21.93 11.80 0.31
CA VAL A 207 21.66 13.14 0.83
C VAL A 207 22.84 14.02 0.43
N ASP A 208 22.64 14.91 -0.55
CA ASP A 208 23.66 15.86 -0.94
C ASP A 208 23.97 16.83 0.21
N PRO A 209 25.25 17.22 0.40
CA PRO A 209 25.64 18.14 1.46
C PRO A 209 24.90 19.48 1.32
N PRO A 210 24.52 20.12 2.44
CA PRO A 210 23.79 21.38 2.39
C PRO A 210 24.62 22.48 1.70
N PRO A 211 23.98 23.36 0.92
CA PRO A 211 24.68 24.42 0.21
C PRO A 211 25.46 25.33 1.17
N HIS A 212 26.73 25.57 0.88
CA HIS A 212 27.59 26.43 1.69
C HIS A 212 27.26 27.90 1.42
N CYS A 213 26.61 28.58 2.37
CA CYS A 213 26.40 30.03 2.33
C CYS A 213 27.68 30.79 2.73
N GLY A 214 28.78 30.62 1.99
CA GLY A 214 30.11 31.06 2.41
C GLY A 214 30.51 32.47 1.97
N ALA A 215 30.29 32.83 0.70
CA ALA A 215 31.01 33.97 0.10
C ALA A 215 30.26 35.31 0.18
N GLU A 216 28.97 35.37 -0.13
CA GLU A 216 28.23 36.65 -0.17
C GLU A 216 27.88 37.22 1.22
N GLY A 217 27.81 36.35 2.24
CA GLY A 217 27.48 36.76 3.61
C GLY A 217 28.54 37.63 4.27
N TRP A 218 29.79 37.60 3.80
CA TRP A 218 30.89 38.41 4.33
C TRP A 218 30.82 39.86 3.83
N LEU A 219 30.50 40.06 2.55
CA LEU A 219 30.30 41.38 1.95
C LEU A 219 29.15 42.14 2.61
N GLY A 220 27.98 41.51 2.79
CA GLY A 220 26.84 42.14 3.45
C GLY A 220 27.10 42.50 4.93
N ALA A 221 27.96 41.74 5.62
CA ALA A 221 28.35 42.07 6.99
C ALA A 221 29.39 43.19 7.04
N LEU A 222 30.32 43.23 6.07
CA LEU A 222 31.30 44.31 5.96
C LEU A 222 30.60 45.65 5.68
N PHE A 223 29.60 45.66 4.79
CA PHE A 223 28.76 46.83 4.54
C PHE A 223 27.92 47.23 5.75
N GLY A 224 27.31 46.27 6.45
CA GLY A 224 26.56 46.55 7.68
C GLY A 224 27.44 47.11 8.81
N ALA A 225 28.67 46.59 8.96
CA ALA A 225 29.64 47.05 9.93
C ALA A 225 30.17 48.45 9.57
N ALA A 226 30.53 48.70 8.32
CA ALA A 226 31.00 50.01 7.86
C ALA A 226 29.92 51.09 8.00
N PHE A 227 28.67 50.74 7.68
CA PHE A 227 27.53 51.65 7.83
C PHE A 227 27.20 51.94 9.31
N GLY A 228 27.17 50.91 10.16
CA GLY A 228 26.94 51.06 11.60
C GLY A 228 28.04 51.87 12.30
N LEU A 229 29.29 51.67 11.89
CA LEU A 229 30.44 52.46 12.36
C LEU A 229 30.30 53.93 11.94
N GLY A 230 29.93 54.18 10.68
CA GLY A 230 29.72 55.54 10.16
C GLY A 230 28.62 56.29 10.91
N LEU A 231 27.49 55.64 11.19
CA LEU A 231 26.37 56.24 11.91
C LEU A 231 26.69 56.52 13.39
N ALA A 232 27.46 55.64 14.03
CA ALA A 232 27.88 55.83 15.41
C ALA A 232 28.86 57.00 15.57
N VAL A 233 29.77 57.16 14.60
CA VAL A 233 30.73 58.28 14.59
C VAL A 233 30.03 59.62 14.33
N THR A 234 29.03 59.67 13.45
CA THR A 234 28.28 60.90 13.20
C THR A 234 27.41 61.31 14.39
N LEU A 235 26.69 60.37 15.02
CA LEU A 235 25.90 60.64 16.24
C LEU A 235 26.79 60.99 17.44
N GLY A 236 27.91 60.30 17.63
CA GLY A 236 28.88 60.62 18.68
C GLY A 236 29.44 62.03 18.56
N ARG A 237 29.67 62.53 17.33
CA ARG A 237 30.10 63.93 17.11
C ARG A 237 29.00 64.95 17.40
N VAL A 238 27.76 64.65 17.04
CA VAL A 238 26.61 65.54 17.33
C VAL A 238 26.39 65.67 18.84
N LEU A 239 26.49 64.57 19.59
CA LEU A 239 26.38 64.59 21.06
C LEU A 239 27.60 65.25 21.74
N ALA A 240 28.80 65.04 21.21
CA ALA A 240 30.01 65.67 21.76
C ALA A 240 29.99 67.21 21.64
N GLY A 241 29.26 67.75 20.66
CA GLY A 241 29.05 69.20 20.52
C GLY A 241 28.15 69.82 21.60
N ILE A 242 27.41 69.01 22.37
CA ILE A 242 26.40 69.47 23.33
C ILE A 242 26.90 69.40 24.79
N ALA A 243 27.90 68.58 25.11
CA ALA A 243 28.43 68.43 26.47
C ALA A 243 29.96 68.16 26.49
N PRO A 244 30.83 69.20 26.62
CA PRO A 244 32.27 69.10 26.41
C PRO A 244 33.05 68.25 27.43
N GLY A 245 32.50 68.04 28.63
CA GLY A 245 33.24 67.44 29.75
C GLY A 245 33.30 65.90 29.77
N TRP A 246 32.44 65.20 29.03
CA TRP A 246 32.30 63.72 29.05
C TRP A 246 32.49 63.08 27.68
N THR A 247 33.09 63.83 26.75
CA THR A 247 33.14 63.55 25.30
C THR A 247 33.82 62.23 24.95
N THR A 248 34.94 61.87 25.59
CA THR A 248 35.68 60.64 25.27
C THR A 248 34.91 59.38 25.68
N ALA A 249 34.32 59.38 26.88
CA ALA A 249 33.51 58.26 27.37
C ALA A 249 32.20 58.11 26.58
N ALA A 250 31.52 59.22 26.26
CA ALA A 250 30.27 59.20 25.50
C ALA A 250 30.45 58.71 24.06
N VAL A 251 31.56 59.08 23.40
CA VAL A 251 31.91 58.60 22.06
C VAL A 251 32.27 57.11 22.08
N ALA A 252 33.01 56.65 23.09
CA ALA A 252 33.36 55.24 23.22
C ALA A 252 32.12 54.35 23.42
N VAL A 253 31.19 54.77 24.29
CA VAL A 253 29.96 54.01 24.58
C VAL A 253 29.02 54.00 23.38
N SER A 254 28.79 55.13 22.72
CA SER A 254 27.93 55.18 21.51
C SER A 254 28.52 54.39 20.34
N GLY A 255 29.84 54.45 20.14
CA GLY A 255 30.57 53.63 19.18
C GLY A 255 30.41 52.14 19.43
N ALA A 256 30.66 51.70 20.67
CA ALA A 256 30.50 50.31 21.07
C ALA A 256 29.05 49.82 20.91
N THR A 257 28.07 50.66 21.24
CA THR A 257 26.64 50.33 21.13
C THR A 257 26.21 50.21 19.66
N GLY A 258 26.67 51.12 18.79
CA GLY A 258 26.41 51.07 17.36
C GLY A 258 27.02 49.83 16.68
N LEU A 259 28.26 49.48 17.05
CA LEU A 259 28.92 48.25 16.60
C LEU A 259 28.19 47.00 17.08
N ALA A 260 27.75 46.96 18.35
CA ALA A 260 26.99 45.85 18.90
C ALA A 260 25.66 45.65 18.15
N LEU A 261 24.92 46.73 17.85
CA LEU A 261 23.68 46.68 17.07
C LEU A 261 23.93 46.23 15.62
N ALA A 262 24.96 46.75 14.96
CA ALA A 262 25.32 46.34 13.60
C ALA A 262 25.71 44.85 13.54
N CYS A 263 26.50 44.40 14.52
CA CYS A 263 26.84 42.99 14.67
C CYS A 263 25.59 42.13 14.93
N TRP A 264 24.64 42.61 15.75
CA TRP A 264 23.39 41.91 16.02
C TRP A 264 22.48 41.81 14.78
N VAL A 265 22.32 42.90 14.01
CA VAL A 265 21.52 42.92 12.77
C VAL A 265 22.12 42.03 11.69
N THR A 266 23.45 42.04 11.54
CA THR A 266 24.13 41.18 10.56
C THR A 266 24.08 39.71 11.00
N ALA A 267 24.21 39.42 12.30
CA ALA A 267 24.05 38.07 12.85
C ALA A 267 22.62 37.54 12.66
N THR A 268 21.59 38.36 12.91
CA THR A 268 20.18 37.99 12.71
C THR A 268 19.85 37.79 11.23
N ARG A 269 20.31 38.67 10.31
CA ARG A 269 20.14 38.46 8.87
C ARG A 269 20.85 37.20 8.37
N ARG A 270 22.07 36.92 8.84
CA ARG A 270 22.79 35.68 8.52
C ARG A 270 22.06 34.45 9.02
N LEU A 271 21.48 34.51 10.23
CA LEU A 271 20.67 33.42 10.77
C LEU A 271 19.42 33.17 9.91
N LEU A 272 18.71 34.22 9.49
CA LEU A 272 17.52 34.11 8.63
C LEU A 272 17.86 33.55 7.25
N ALA A 273 18.91 34.05 6.60
CA ALA A 273 19.36 33.54 5.30
C ALA A 273 19.76 32.06 5.38
N ARG A 274 20.43 31.66 6.46
CA ARG A 274 20.81 30.26 6.69
C ARG A 274 19.60 29.37 6.96
N ARG A 275 18.61 29.83 7.73
CA ARG A 275 17.35 29.10 7.94
C ARG A 275 16.58 28.91 6.63
N ALA A 276 16.55 29.91 5.77
CA ALA A 276 15.91 29.81 4.45
C ALA A 276 16.63 28.80 3.54
N ALA A 277 17.96 28.82 3.52
CA ALA A 277 18.76 27.83 2.78
C ALA A 277 18.54 26.41 3.29
N LEU A 278 18.47 26.22 4.61
CA LEU A 278 18.17 24.93 5.23
C LEU A 278 16.73 24.46 4.96
N ASP A 279 15.72 25.34 5.00
CA ASP A 279 14.34 24.96 4.67
C ASP A 279 14.22 24.52 3.22
N ARG A 280 14.92 25.19 2.31
CA ARG A 280 14.98 24.80 0.90
C ARG A 280 15.67 23.44 0.72
N TRP A 281 16.83 23.25 1.33
CA TRP A 281 17.56 21.98 1.26
C TRP A 281 16.75 20.83 1.88
N VAL A 282 16.13 21.02 3.05
CA VAL A 282 15.24 20.01 3.66
C VAL A 282 14.06 19.71 2.74
N ALA A 283 13.48 20.72 2.09
CA ALA A 283 12.41 20.51 1.13
C ALA A 283 12.85 19.59 -0.01
N GLU A 284 14.03 19.84 -0.58
CA GLU A 284 14.63 19.06 -1.66
C GLU A 284 14.91 17.61 -1.21
N VAL A 285 15.50 17.41 -0.03
CA VAL A 285 15.77 16.09 0.57
C VAL A 285 14.48 15.29 0.77
N VAL A 286 13.43 15.89 1.36
CA VAL A 286 12.15 15.21 1.58
C VAL A 286 11.45 14.87 0.26
N THR A 287 11.55 15.73 -0.76
CA THR A 287 11.02 15.42 -2.10
C THR A 287 11.78 14.29 -2.77
N GLY A 288 13.11 14.25 -2.64
CA GLY A 288 13.95 13.15 -3.17
C GLY A 288 13.64 11.82 -2.48
N LEU A 289 13.53 11.82 -1.15
CA LEU A 289 13.08 10.65 -0.37
C LEU A 289 11.75 10.12 -0.87
N ARG A 290 10.76 11.01 -1.01
CA ARG A 290 9.43 10.62 -1.47
C ARG A 290 9.48 10.03 -2.88
N ALA A 291 10.23 10.65 -3.80
CA ALA A 291 10.37 10.14 -5.16
C ALA A 291 10.99 8.73 -5.17
N GLN A 292 12.04 8.50 -4.38
CA GLN A 292 12.65 7.16 -4.27
C GLN A 292 11.69 6.12 -3.68
N LEU A 293 10.89 6.47 -2.67
CA LEU A 293 9.90 5.55 -2.10
C LEU A 293 8.74 5.27 -3.06
N ASP A 294 8.25 6.29 -3.76
CA ASP A 294 7.21 6.14 -4.78
C ASP A 294 7.71 5.24 -5.94
N GLU A 295 8.96 5.41 -6.37
CA GLU A 295 9.62 4.55 -7.36
C GLU A 295 9.78 3.11 -6.86
N HIS A 296 10.22 2.92 -5.62
CA HIS A 296 10.35 1.60 -5.02
C HIS A 296 9.01 0.85 -4.96
N ILE A 297 7.95 1.53 -4.50
CA ILE A 297 6.59 0.97 -4.48
C ILE A 297 6.13 0.62 -5.89
N ALA A 298 6.39 1.48 -6.88
CA ALA A 298 6.02 1.21 -8.28
C ALA A 298 6.75 -0.02 -8.84
N MET A 299 8.05 -0.17 -8.57
CA MET A 299 8.85 -1.30 -9.02
C MET A 299 8.44 -2.62 -8.34
N ARG A 300 8.14 -2.58 -7.03
CA ARG A 300 7.61 -3.74 -6.29
C ARG A 300 6.23 -4.16 -6.78
N ALA A 301 5.34 -3.20 -7.00
CA ALA A 301 4.01 -3.45 -7.57
C ALA A 301 4.11 -4.07 -8.97
N LEU A 302 4.98 -3.54 -9.85
CA LEU A 302 5.19 -4.08 -11.18
C LEU A 302 5.72 -5.52 -11.14
N THR A 303 6.69 -5.79 -10.26
CA THR A 303 7.24 -7.15 -10.08
C THR A 303 6.17 -8.13 -9.61
N ALA A 304 5.29 -7.69 -8.70
CA ALA A 304 4.15 -8.49 -8.26
C ALA A 304 3.14 -8.73 -9.41
N GLU A 305 2.82 -7.72 -10.23
CA GLU A 305 1.93 -7.87 -11.40
C GLU A 305 2.49 -8.85 -12.45
N VAL A 306 3.81 -8.83 -12.69
CA VAL A 306 4.47 -9.77 -13.61
C VAL A 306 4.35 -11.21 -13.10
N ARG A 307 4.58 -11.45 -11.80
CA ARG A 307 4.40 -12.78 -11.18
C ARG A 307 2.96 -13.29 -11.31
N LEU A 308 1.98 -12.39 -11.18
CA LEU A 308 0.56 -12.72 -11.34
C LEU A 308 0.16 -13.01 -12.79
N SER A 309 0.88 -12.47 -13.77
CA SER A 309 0.58 -12.63 -15.19
C SER A 309 1.32 -13.80 -15.83
N ALA A 310 2.42 -14.27 -15.22
CA ALA A 310 3.22 -15.40 -15.70
C ALA A 310 2.45 -16.73 -15.91
N PRO A 311 1.59 -17.20 -14.98
CA PRO A 311 0.83 -18.44 -15.21
C PRO A 311 -0.23 -18.27 -16.30
N ALA A 312 -0.88 -17.11 -16.38
CA ALA A 312 -1.90 -16.83 -17.41
C ALA A 312 -1.33 -16.77 -18.84
N VAL A 313 -0.05 -16.41 -19.00
CA VAL A 313 0.65 -16.46 -20.30
C VAL A 313 1.04 -17.90 -20.66
N ARG A 314 1.35 -18.74 -19.66
CA ARG A 314 1.71 -20.15 -19.87
C ARG A 314 0.50 -21.01 -20.27
N ASP A 315 -0.70 -20.67 -19.78
CA ASP A 315 -1.94 -21.41 -20.11
C ASP A 315 -2.57 -21.01 -21.46
N LEU A 316 -1.94 -20.13 -22.25
CA LEU A 316 -2.41 -19.80 -23.59
C LEU A 316 -2.11 -20.97 -24.55
N PRO A 317 -3.14 -21.62 -25.14
CA PRO A 317 -2.94 -22.73 -26.06
C PRO A 317 -2.20 -22.21 -27.31
N GLY A 318 -1.02 -22.78 -27.57
CA GLY A 318 -0.17 -22.46 -28.72
C GLY A 318 1.23 -21.92 -28.39
N PHE A 319 1.62 -21.78 -27.11
CA PHE A 319 3.00 -21.39 -26.75
C PHE A 319 3.94 -22.60 -26.57
N ASP A 320 3.41 -23.78 -26.25
CA ASP A 320 4.15 -25.05 -26.11
C ASP A 320 4.06 -25.96 -27.36
N ASP A 321 3.45 -25.50 -28.46
CA ASP A 321 3.51 -26.20 -29.75
C ASP A 321 4.92 -26.02 -30.35
N GLU A 322 5.84 -26.87 -29.89
CA GLU A 322 7.14 -27.09 -30.50
C GLU A 322 6.93 -27.40 -32.00
N PRO A 323 7.54 -26.64 -32.93
CA PRO A 323 7.31 -26.86 -34.35
C PRO A 323 7.78 -28.26 -34.73
N PRO A 324 6.99 -29.02 -35.51
CA PRO A 324 7.35 -30.39 -35.86
C PRO A 324 8.72 -30.40 -36.53
N ASP A 325 9.57 -31.24 -35.93
CA ASP A 325 10.90 -31.60 -36.34
C ASP A 325 11.07 -31.56 -37.87
N ARG A 326 11.94 -30.64 -38.33
CA ARG A 326 12.38 -30.51 -39.74
C ARG A 326 13.37 -31.61 -40.13
N SER A 327 13.28 -32.81 -39.56
CA SER A 327 14.11 -33.97 -39.89
C SER A 327 13.67 -34.70 -41.19
N GLY A 328 12.69 -34.16 -41.91
CA GLY A 328 12.17 -34.73 -43.16
C GLY A 328 12.64 -34.08 -44.47
N ILE A 329 13.76 -33.34 -44.52
CA ILE A 329 14.33 -32.94 -45.82
C ILE A 329 15.11 -34.14 -46.38
N GLY A 330 14.39 -34.93 -47.17
CA GLY A 330 14.89 -36.13 -47.83
C GLY A 330 16.17 -35.87 -48.63
N THR A 331 17.21 -36.60 -48.26
CA THR A 331 18.33 -36.93 -49.14
C THR A 331 17.84 -37.92 -50.20
N ALA A 332 17.14 -37.42 -51.22
CA ALA A 332 16.90 -38.14 -52.46
C ALA A 332 17.92 -37.68 -53.50
N SER A 333 19.18 -38.08 -53.32
CA SER A 333 20.21 -37.97 -54.35
C SER A 333 21.12 -39.18 -54.27
N GLY A 334 21.18 -39.94 -55.37
CA GLY A 334 22.21 -40.96 -55.56
C GLY A 334 21.70 -42.39 -55.70
N ARG A 335 20.95 -42.68 -56.77
CA ARG A 335 21.08 -44.00 -57.42
C ARG A 335 20.72 -43.92 -58.91
N HIS A 336 21.69 -43.56 -59.74
CA HIS A 336 21.79 -44.09 -61.09
C HIS A 336 23.25 -44.23 -61.52
N GLN A 337 23.70 -45.48 -61.46
CA GLN A 337 24.85 -46.11 -62.08
C GLN A 337 24.30 -47.48 -62.49
N GLY A 338 24.40 -48.01 -63.70
CA GLY A 338 24.96 -47.62 -64.99
C GLY A 338 24.51 -48.68 -66.01
N ASP A 339 25.02 -48.59 -67.23
CA ASP A 339 25.14 -49.64 -68.26
C ASP A 339 23.86 -50.14 -68.95
N PHE A 340 23.59 -49.62 -70.16
CA PHE A 340 23.81 -50.29 -71.46
C PHE A 340 23.48 -49.34 -72.62
#